data_AF-A0A5F9D4Y1-F1
#
_entry.id   AF-A0A5F9D4Y1-F1
#
_cell.length_a   1.000
_cell.length_b   1.000
_cell.length_c   1.000
_cell.angle_alpha   90.00
_cell.angle_beta   90.00
_cell.angle_gamma   90.00
#
_symmetry.space_group_name_H-M   'P 1'
#
loop_
_entity.id
_entity.type
_entity.pdbx_description
1 polymer ?
#
loop_
_entity_poly.entity_id
_entity_poly.type
_entity_poly.pdbx_seq_one_letter_code
_entity_poly.pdbx_strand_id
1 'polypeptide(L)' 'MRNTSWIRKNWLLVTSVSFVGVHLGTYFIQRAAKQSVKSQSGSKQKSTEE' A
#
# COMPACT_ATOMS: atom_id res chain seq x y z
N MET A 1 32.93 4.94 -22.63
CA MET A 1 31.49 4.77 -22.32
C MET A 1 31.22 3.34 -21.93
N ARG A 2 30.71 3.10 -20.72
CA ARG A 2 29.75 2.01 -20.47
C ARG A 2 29.18 2.21 -19.08
N ASN A 3 28.01 2.82 -19.06
CA ASN A 3 27.05 2.79 -17.96
C ASN A 3 26.78 1.31 -17.61
N THR A 4 27.67 0.68 -16.85
CA THR A 4 27.40 -0.61 -16.22
C THR A 4 26.26 -0.34 -15.26
N SER A 5 25.06 -0.59 -15.79
CA SER A 5 23.79 -0.11 -15.31
C SER A 5 23.73 -0.19 -13.80
N TRP A 6 23.66 0.97 -13.14
CA TRP A 6 23.52 1.08 -11.69
C TRP A 6 22.35 0.21 -11.18
N ILE A 7 21.33 0.06 -12.05
CA ILE A 7 20.18 -0.82 -11.87
C ILE A 7 20.53 -2.31 -11.79
N ARG A 8 21.54 -2.78 -12.54
CA ARG A 8 21.98 -4.19 -12.50
C ARG A 8 22.79 -4.46 -11.24
N LYS A 9 23.58 -3.49 -10.78
CA LYS A 9 24.38 -3.60 -9.55
C LYS A 9 23.50 -3.58 -8.29
N ASN A 10 22.38 -2.86 -8.35
CA ASN A 10 21.40 -2.75 -7.27
C ASN A 10 20.12 -3.53 -7.55
N TRP A 11 20.15 -4.53 -8.44
CA TRP A 11 18.93 -5.24 -8.86
C TRP A 11 18.24 -5.94 -7.69
N LEU A 12 19.00 -6.47 -6.73
CA LEU A 12 18.47 -7.04 -5.48
C LEU A 12 17.73 -6.01 -4.61
N LEU A 13 18.18 -4.75 -4.59
CA LEU A 13 17.48 -3.69 -3.89
C LEU A 13 16.19 -3.33 -4.62
N VAL A 14 16.21 -3.29 -5.94
CA VAL A 14 15.01 -3.04 -6.76
C VAL A 14 13.96 -4.13 -6.56
N THR A 15 14.35 -5.41 -6.58
CA THR A 15 13.41 -6.52 -6.35
C THR A 15 12.90 -6.50 -4.91
N SER A 16 13.76 -6.23 -3.92
CA SER A 16 13.36 -6.11 -2.52
C SER A 16 12.38 -4.97 -2.29
N VAL A 17 12.66 -3.77 -2.81
CA VAL A 17 11.75 -2.61 -2.69
C VAL A 17 10.45 -2.85 -3.44
N SER A 18 10.49 -3.50 -4.60
CA SER A 18 9.28 -3.82 -5.36
C SER A 18 8.40 -4.83 -4.62
N PHE A 19 8.98 -5.88 -4.04
CA PHE A 19 8.24 -6.87 -3.26
C PHE A 19 7.59 -6.24 -2.01
N VAL A 20 8.38 -5.46 -1.26
CA VAL A 20 7.91 -4.73 -0.09
C VAL A 20 6.85 -3.70 -0.47
N GLY A 21 7.04 -2.98 -1.58
CA GLY A 21 6.10 -1.97 -2.09
C GLY A 21 4.77 -2.56 -2.54
N VAL A 22 4.76 -3.69 -3.24
CA VAL A 22 3.52 -4.40 -3.62
C VAL A 22 2.80 -4.92 -2.37
N HIS A 23 3.54 -5.54 -1.43
CA HIS A 23 2.94 -6.01 -0.19
C HIS A 23 2.37 -4.86 0.65
N LEU A 24 3.12 -3.78 0.89
CA LEU A 24 2.62 -2.62 1.61
C LEU A 24 1.51 -1.92 0.85
N GLY A 25 1.58 -1.80 -0.48
CA GLY A 25 0.53 -1.20 -1.30
C GLY A 25 -0.79 -1.96 -1.16
N THR A 26 -0.74 -3.30 -1.27
CA THR A 26 -1.92 -4.14 -1.05
C THR A 26 -2.39 -4.06 0.39
N TYR A 27 -1.48 -4.05 1.37
CA TYR A 27 -1.83 -3.95 2.78
C TYR A 27 -2.45 -2.58 3.09
N PHE A 28 -1.95 -1.52 2.47
CA PHE A 28 -2.46 -0.16 2.61
C PHE A 28 -3.82 -0.01 1.94
N ILE A 29 -4.02 -0.56 0.73
CA ILE A 29 -5.34 -0.60 0.10
C ILE A 29 -6.33 -1.39 0.96
N GLN A 30 -5.96 -2.55 1.48
CA GLN A 30 -6.84 -3.37 2.32
C GLN A 30 -7.10 -2.70 3.67
N ARG A 31 -6.09 -2.05 4.25
CA ARG A 31 -6.21 -1.28 5.48
C ARG A 31 -7.08 -0.06 5.29
N ALA A 32 -6.89 0.69 4.21
CA ALA A 32 -7.68 1.86 3.83
C ALA A 32 -9.11 1.47 3.49
N ALA A 33 -9.34 0.36 2.78
CA ALA A 33 -10.67 -0.18 2.52
C ALA A 33 -11.35 -0.60 3.84
N LYS A 34 -10.66 -1.32 4.72
CA LYS A 34 -11.18 -1.67 6.06
C LYS A 34 -11.45 -0.43 6.92
N GLN A 35 -10.61 0.60 6.86
CA GLN A 35 -10.84 1.88 7.54
C GLN A 35 -11.99 2.67 6.92
N SER A 36 -12.15 2.64 5.60
CA SER A 36 -13.24 3.29 4.87
C SER A 36 -14.58 2.64 5.23
N VAL A 37 -14.64 1.31 5.22
CA VAL A 37 -15.84 0.56 5.64
C VAL A 37 -16.15 0.79 7.13
N LYS A 38 -15.13 0.88 8.01
CA LYS A 38 -15.32 1.24 9.43
C LYS A 38 -15.78 2.69 9.62
N SER A 39 -15.38 3.60 8.74
CA SER A 39 -15.84 4.99 8.73
C SER A 39 -17.29 5.09 8.25
N GLN A 40 -17.69 4.24 7.29
CA GLN A 40 -19.07 4.14 6.81
C GLN A 40 -20.00 3.40 7.80
N SER A 41 -19.50 2.45 8.59
CA SER A 41 -20.29 1.81 9.65
C SER A 41 -20.51 2.73 10.85
N GLY A 42 -19.54 3.59 11.17
CA GLY A 42 -19.67 4.60 12.22
C GLY A 42 -20.62 5.75 11.87
N SER A 43 -20.70 6.13 10.59
CA SER A 43 -21.67 7.15 10.14
C SER A 43 -23.10 6.63 10.04
N LYS A 44 -23.29 5.32 9.80
CA LYS A 44 -24.63 4.72 9.76
C LYS A 44 -25.25 4.52 11.14
N GLN A 45 -24.46 4.30 12.19
CA GLN A 45 -24.99 4.20 13.56
C GLN A 45 -25.36 5.57 14.15
N LYS A 46 -24.63 6.64 13.83
CA LYS A 46 -24.93 7.97 14.37
C LYS A 46 -26.18 8.63 13.76
N SER A 47 -26.64 8.18 12.59
CA SER A 47 -27.83 8.73 11.91
C SER A 47 -29.13 8.00 12.25
N THR A 48 -29.10 7.01 13.14
CA THR A 48 -30.29 6.26 13.60
C THR A 48 -30.63 6.57 15.07
N GLU A 49 -29.88 7.46 15.72
CA GLU A 49 -30.13 7.95 17.08
C GLU A 49 -30.50 9.45 17.10
N GLU A 50 -31.09 9.98 16.01
CA GLU A 50 -31.80 11.27 16.00
C GLU A 50 -33.27 11.10 15.64
#